data_AF-A0A8T3BWK5-F1
#
_entry.id   AF-A0A8T3BWK5-F1
#
_cell.length_a   1.000
_cell.length_b   1.000
_cell.length_c   1.000
_cell.angle_alpha   90.00
_cell.angle_beta   90.00
_cell.angle_gamma   90.00
#
_symmetry.space_group_name_H-M   'P 1'
#
loop_
_entity.id
_entity.type
_entity.pdbx_description
1 polymer ?
#
loop_
_entity_poly.entity_id
_entity_poly.type
_entity_poly.pdbx_seq_one_letter_code
_entity_poly.pdbx_strand_id
1 'polypeptide(L)'
;MVVACGFLVIPCGVYDGDGYSEVFHPRFSGDNLKKNKVLYARLANIAVKHRCKPSQLALAWILHRGNDVAPIPGTTKIKHLDDNINTLLIKLTEDDMKDISSAVSIEEVAGDRLYGHLVPHSWKFANTPAKESNI
;
A
#
# COMPACT_ATOMS: atom_id res chain seq x y z
N MET A 1 6.07 8.00 -1.74
CA MET A 1 5.71 6.58 -1.62
C MET A 1 4.36 6.49 -0.91
N VAL A 2 3.30 6.13 -1.62
CA VAL A 2 1.94 6.11 -1.05
C VAL A 2 1.60 4.68 -0.66
N VAL A 3 1.46 4.43 0.64
CA VAL A 3 0.95 3.17 1.24
C VAL A 3 -0.58 3.10 1.14
N ALA A 4 -1.20 3.81 0.20
CA ALA A 4 -2.63 3.75 -0.06
C ALA A 4 -2.86 2.77 -1.22
N CYS A 5 -3.66 1.72 -0.96
CA CYS A 5 -3.91 0.55 -1.81
C CYS A 5 -2.78 -0.50 -1.87
N GLY A 6 -2.23 -0.93 -0.73
CA GLY A 6 -1.66 -2.27 -0.55
C GLY A 6 -0.39 -2.66 -1.35
N PHE A 7 0.05 -1.83 -2.30
CA PHE A 7 1.01 -2.16 -3.36
C PHE A 7 2.40 -2.59 -2.88
N LEU A 8 2.85 -2.14 -1.70
CA LEU A 8 4.20 -2.43 -1.18
C LEU A 8 4.20 -3.24 0.12
N VAL A 9 3.02 -3.58 0.63
CA VAL A 9 2.83 -4.12 1.97
C VAL A 9 2.44 -5.60 1.92
N ILE A 10 1.89 -6.05 0.79
CA ILE A 10 1.35 -7.39 0.64
C ILE A 10 2.27 -8.19 -0.30
N PRO A 11 2.78 -9.36 0.12
CA PRO A 11 3.40 -10.29 -0.80
C PRO A 11 2.44 -10.63 -1.95
N CYS A 12 2.94 -10.43 -3.16
CA CYS A 12 2.22 -10.70 -4.40
C CYS A 12 1.96 -12.21 -4.54
N GLY A 13 0.91 -12.71 -3.88
CA GLY A 13 0.55 -14.13 -3.80
C GLY A 13 -0.15 -14.61 -2.53
N VAL A 14 -0.51 -13.74 -1.56
CA VAL A 14 -1.09 -14.18 -0.25
C VAL A 14 -2.56 -13.76 -0.07
N TYR A 15 -3.35 -13.81 -1.13
CA TYR A 15 -4.81 -13.80 -0.97
C TYR A 15 -5.42 -15.03 -1.62
N ASP A 16 -5.58 -16.05 -0.79
CA ASP A 16 -6.55 -17.10 -0.99
C ASP A 16 -7.96 -16.51 -0.74
N GLY A 17 -8.53 -15.86 -1.76
CA GLY A 17 -9.97 -15.99 -2.05
C GLY A 17 -11.01 -15.11 -1.35
N ASP A 18 -10.71 -13.99 -0.69
CA ASP A 18 -11.77 -13.18 -0.02
C ASP A 18 -11.75 -11.65 -0.28
N GLY A 19 -10.75 -11.10 -0.99
CA GLY A 19 -10.61 -9.65 -1.22
C GLY A 19 -11.12 -9.15 -2.58
N TYR A 20 -12.32 -8.56 -2.64
CA TYR A 20 -12.94 -7.97 -3.85
C TYR A 20 -12.16 -6.83 -4.55
N SER A 21 -11.04 -6.34 -4.01
CA SER A 21 -10.37 -5.10 -4.48
C SER A 21 -9.17 -5.33 -5.40
N GLU A 22 -8.51 -6.49 -5.34
CA GLU A 22 -7.24 -6.70 -6.06
C GLU A 22 -7.43 -7.06 -7.54
N VAL A 23 -8.50 -7.80 -7.85
CA VAL A 23 -8.85 -8.23 -9.22
C VAL A 23 -9.12 -7.03 -10.15
N PHE A 24 -9.46 -5.87 -9.56
CA PHE A 24 -9.93 -4.69 -10.27
C PHE A 24 -8.92 -3.53 -10.29
N HIS A 25 -7.88 -3.55 -9.46
CA HIS A 25 -6.93 -2.43 -9.44
C HIS A 25 -6.03 -2.49 -10.70
N PRO A 26 -5.88 -1.39 -11.47
CA PRO A 26 -5.08 -1.38 -12.70
C PRO A 26 -3.62 -1.83 -12.50
N ARG A 27 -3.04 -1.54 -11.33
CA ARG A 27 -1.67 -1.96 -10.96
C ARG A 27 -1.51 -3.45 -10.61
N PHE A 28 -2.60 -4.17 -10.33
CA PHE A 28 -2.57 -5.57 -9.89
C PHE A 28 -3.13 -6.56 -10.92
N SER A 29 -3.37 -6.12 -12.16
CA SER A 29 -3.94 -6.92 -13.23
C SER A 29 -3.00 -7.10 -14.42
N GLY A 30 -3.09 -8.24 -15.10
CA GLY A 30 -2.40 -8.53 -16.36
C GLY A 30 -0.90 -8.28 -16.32
N ASP A 31 -0.38 -7.58 -17.34
CA ASP A 31 1.04 -7.27 -17.46
C ASP A 31 1.53 -6.19 -16.49
N ASN A 32 0.63 -5.35 -15.97
CA ASN A 32 0.99 -4.37 -14.93
C ASN A 32 1.44 -5.09 -13.66
N LEU A 33 0.76 -6.17 -13.26
CA LEU A 33 1.16 -6.99 -12.13
C LEU A 33 2.59 -7.54 -12.31
N LYS A 34 2.91 -8.06 -13.49
CA LYS A 34 4.26 -8.61 -13.78
C LYS A 34 5.33 -7.54 -13.67
N LYS A 35 5.10 -6.35 -14.23
CA LYS A 35 6.02 -5.21 -14.13
C LYS A 35 6.22 -4.78 -12.68
N ASN A 36 5.12 -4.62 -11.96
CA ASN A 36 5.11 -4.14 -10.59
C ASN A 36 5.72 -5.14 -9.58
N LYS A 37 5.65 -6.45 -9.86
CA LYS A 37 6.35 -7.48 -9.07
C LYS A 37 7.86 -7.26 -9.01
N VAL A 38 8.46 -6.72 -10.07
CA VAL A 38 9.91 -6.42 -10.08
C VAL A 38 10.24 -5.32 -9.08
N LEU A 39 9.40 -4.28 -8.99
CA LEU A 39 9.55 -3.19 -8.02
C LEU A 39 9.41 -3.71 -6.58
N TYR A 40 8.41 -4.57 -6.34
CA TYR A 40 8.24 -5.23 -5.05
C TYR A 40 9.47 -6.06 -4.66
N ALA A 41 10.04 -6.83 -5.59
CA ALA A 41 11.22 -7.66 -5.34
C ALA A 41 12.45 -6.81 -4.95
N ARG A 42 12.65 -5.65 -5.58
CA ARG A 42 13.71 -4.71 -5.20
C ARG A 42 13.53 -4.23 -3.76
N LEU A 43 12.32 -3.80 -3.39
CA LEU A 43 12.04 -3.37 -2.01
C LEU A 43 12.21 -4.52 -1.01
N ALA A 44 11.75 -5.72 -1.35
CA ALA A 44 11.90 -6.90 -0.51
C ALA A 44 13.37 -7.24 -0.23
N ASN A 45 14.24 -7.10 -1.22
CA ASN A 45 15.68 -7.29 -1.03
C ASN A 45 16.30 -6.27 -0.06
N ILE A 46 15.82 -5.02 -0.07
CA ILE A 46 16.24 -4.01 0.91
C ILE A 46 15.72 -4.38 2.30
N ALA A 47 14.47 -4.85 2.41
CA ALA A 47 13.86 -5.21 3.68
C ALA A 47 14.62 -6.34 4.41
N VAL A 48 15.20 -7.29 3.64
CA VAL A 48 16.07 -8.35 4.17
C VAL A 48 17.29 -7.77 4.91
N LYS A 49 17.91 -6.69 4.40
CA LYS A 49 19.06 -6.03 5.06
C LYS A 49 18.70 -5.54 6.47
N HIS A 50 17.46 -5.04 6.63
CA HIS A 50 16.94 -4.54 7.91
C HIS A 50 16.17 -5.59 8.72
N ARG A 51 16.16 -6.86 8.28
CA ARG A 51 15.45 -7.97 8.94
C ARG A 51 13.98 -7.65 9.23
N CYS A 52 13.34 -6.93 8.31
CA CYS A 52 11.96 -6.49 8.46
C CYS A 52 11.10 -6.94 7.27
N LYS A 53 9.78 -6.85 7.42
CA LYS A 53 8.85 -7.08 6.31
C LYS A 53 8.85 -5.88 5.37
N PRO A 54 8.59 -6.04 4.07
CA PRO A 54 8.47 -4.92 3.12
C PRO A 54 7.44 -3.87 3.54
N SER A 55 6.35 -4.33 4.17
CA SER A 55 5.34 -3.48 4.81
C SER A 55 5.90 -2.55 5.87
N GLN A 56 6.74 -3.09 6.75
CA GLN A 56 7.39 -2.36 7.83
C GLN A 56 8.44 -1.42 7.26
N LEU A 57 9.23 -1.86 6.27
CA LEU A 57 10.19 -0.99 5.60
C LEU A 57 9.50 0.25 4.97
N ALA A 58 8.35 0.04 4.33
CA ALA A 58 7.59 1.11 3.72
C ALA A 58 7.06 2.12 4.76
N LEU A 59 6.56 1.63 5.89
CA LEU A 59 6.08 2.48 6.98
C LEU A 59 7.25 3.19 7.70
N ALA A 60 8.39 2.52 7.88
CA ALA A 60 9.61 3.10 8.45
C ALA A 60 10.12 4.25 7.58
N TRP A 61 10.12 4.06 6.26
CA TRP A 61 10.49 5.11 5.31
C TRP A 61 9.60 6.35 5.46
N ILE A 62 8.28 6.18 5.63
CA ILE A 62 7.37 7.32 5.86
C ILE A 62 7.73 8.04 7.16
N LEU A 63 7.94 7.30 8.25
CA LEU A 63 8.32 7.88 9.54
C LEU A 63 9.64 8.66 9.49
N HIS A 64 10.59 8.23 8.65
CA HIS A 64 11.88 8.93 8.49
C HIS A 64 11.81 10.14 7.54
N ARG A 65 10.64 10.51 7.00
CA ARG A 65 10.50 11.69 6.13
C ARG A 65 10.58 13.03 6.87
N GLY A 66 10.31 13.04 8.18
CA GLY A 66 10.31 14.25 8.98
C GLY A 66 9.76 14.00 10.39
N ASN A 67 10.12 14.86 11.34
CA ASN A 67 9.66 14.78 12.73
C ASN A 67 8.19 15.23 12.90
N ASP A 68 7.59 15.79 11.86
CA ASP A 68 6.22 16.27 11.75
C ASP A 68 5.29 15.26 11.04
N VAL A 69 5.78 14.06 10.75
CA VAL A 69 5.04 13.02 10.01
C VAL A 69 4.48 11.97 10.97
N ALA A 70 3.15 11.92 11.07
CA ALA A 70 2.43 10.92 11.88
C ALA A 70 1.53 10.03 10.98
N PRO A 71 2.04 8.89 10.47
CA PRO A 71 1.22 7.97 9.68
C PRO A 71 0.15 7.30 10.55
N ILE A 72 -1.03 7.07 9.98
CA ILE A 72 -2.18 6.45 10.67
C ILE A 72 -2.52 5.12 9.98
N PRO A 73 -1.68 4.07 10.11
CA PRO A 73 -1.90 2.81 9.43
C PRO A 73 -3.09 2.06 10.05
N GLY A 74 -4.16 1.89 9.27
CA GLY A 74 -5.32 1.09 9.66
C GLY A 74 -5.10 -0.41 9.44
N THR A 75 -5.67 -1.24 10.31
CA THR A 75 -5.71 -2.70 10.15
C THR A 75 -6.94 -3.28 10.85
N THR A 76 -7.43 -4.42 10.37
CA THR A 76 -8.47 -5.23 11.02
C THR A 76 -7.91 -6.42 11.80
N LYS A 77 -6.61 -6.71 11.68
CA LYS A 77 -5.93 -7.87 12.30
C LYS A 77 -4.90 -7.41 13.32
N ILE A 78 -4.94 -7.98 14.53
CA ILE A 78 -4.01 -7.67 15.64
C ILE A 78 -2.56 -7.93 15.24
N LYS A 79 -2.26 -9.04 14.54
CA LYS A 79 -0.89 -9.35 14.07
C LYS A 79 -0.27 -8.22 13.23
N HIS A 80 -1.08 -7.52 12.44
CA HIS A 80 -0.59 -6.38 11.64
C HIS A 80 -0.43 -5.12 12.49
N LEU A 81 -1.21 -4.97 13.57
CA LEU A 81 -1.00 -3.90 14.54
C LEU A 81 0.38 -4.05 15.18
N ASP A 82 0.73 -5.27 15.60
CA ASP A 82 2.05 -5.58 16.15
C ASP A 82 3.17 -5.29 15.13
N ASP A 83 2.99 -5.69 13.87
CA ASP A 83 3.94 -5.38 12.79
C ASP A 83 4.11 -3.86 12.59
N ASN A 84 3.01 -3.10 12.62
CA ASN A 84 3.03 -1.64 12.49
C ASN A 84 3.78 -0.99 13.65
N ILE A 85 3.57 -1.45 14.89
CA ILE A 85 4.28 -0.94 16.08
C ILE A 85 5.78 -1.25 15.98
N ASN A 86 6.13 -2.48 15.60
CA ASN A 86 7.52 -2.93 15.46
C ASN A 86 8.31 -2.15 14.40
N THR A 87 7.62 -1.43 13.50
CA THR A 87 8.25 -0.54 12.53
C THR A 87 9.06 0.58 13.20
N LEU A 88 8.67 1.02 14.40
CA LEU A 88 9.37 2.08 15.14
C LEU A 88 10.81 1.71 15.53
N LEU A 89 11.12 0.41 15.56
CA LEU A 89 12.45 -0.12 15.89
C LEU A 89 13.40 -0.07 14.69
N ILE A 90 12.89 0.10 13.48
CA ILE A 90 13.69 0.15 12.25
C ILE A 90 14.37 1.51 12.18
N LYS A 91 15.70 1.53 12.05
CA LYS A 91 16.49 2.73 11.82
C LYS A 91 16.99 2.71 10.38
N LEU A 92 16.68 3.76 9.63
CA LEU A 92 17.13 3.93 8.26
C LEU A 92 18.18 5.04 8.21
N THR A 93 19.30 4.75 7.55
CA THR A 93 20.33 5.75 7.25
C THR A 93 19.90 6.62 6.07
N GLU A 94 20.60 7.71 5.83
CA GLU A 94 20.34 8.56 4.64
C GLU A 94 20.52 7.79 3.34
N ASP A 95 21.45 6.84 3.30
CA ASP A 95 21.68 6.01 2.12
C ASP A 95 20.57 4.97 1.94
N ASP A 96 20.07 4.36 3.03
CA ASP A 96 18.88 3.50 2.96
C ASP A 96 17.67 4.28 2.43
N MET A 97 17.51 5.54 2.85
CA MET A 97 16.43 6.40 2.37
C MET A 97 16.54 6.69 0.87
N LYS A 98 17.76 6.87 0.34
CA LYS A 98 18.01 7.02 -1.11
C LYS A 98 17.76 5.71 -1.85
N ASP A 99 18.24 4.59 -1.32
CA ASP A 99 18.05 3.24 -1.89
C ASP A 99 16.56 2.90 -2.00
N ILE A 100 15.78 3.12 -0.93
CA ILE A 100 14.34 2.85 -0.93
C ILE A 100 13.61 3.77 -1.92
N SER A 101 13.99 5.05 -1.99
CA SER A 101 13.35 6.01 -2.90
C SER A 101 13.66 5.71 -4.37
N SER A 102 14.86 5.21 -4.67
CA SER A 102 15.27 4.84 -6.03
C SER A 102 14.77 3.46 -6.45
N ALA A 103 14.53 2.55 -5.51
CA ALA A 103 14.01 1.21 -5.78
C ALA A 103 12.61 1.23 -6.43
N VAL A 104 11.82 2.27 -6.17
CA VAL A 104 10.45 2.44 -6.70
C VAL A 104 10.29 3.86 -7.25
N SER A 105 10.70 4.06 -8.50
CA SER A 105 10.43 5.30 -9.24
C SER A 105 8.94 5.38 -9.62
N ILE A 106 8.37 6.59 -9.59
CA ILE A 106 6.95 6.83 -9.89
C ILE A 106 6.65 6.47 -11.36
N GLU A 107 7.62 6.73 -12.24
CA GLU A 107 7.55 6.52 -13.68
C GLU A 107 7.55 5.03 -14.04
N GLU A 108 8.16 4.18 -13.21
CA GLU A 108 8.21 2.72 -13.43
C GLU A 108 6.92 2.00 -13.00
N VAL A 109 6.07 2.62 -12.17
CA VAL A 109 4.84 1.98 -11.67
C VAL A 109 3.82 1.86 -12.78
N ALA A 110 3.51 0.63 -13.18
CA ALA A 110 2.58 0.36 -14.28
C ALA A 110 1.12 0.35 -13.80
N GLY A 111 0.26 1.10 -14.50
CA GLY A 111 -1.18 1.17 -14.24
C GLY A 111 -1.61 2.39 -13.42
N ASP A 112 -2.83 2.86 -13.66
CA ASP A 112 -3.40 4.01 -12.96
C ASP A 112 -3.51 3.75 -11.45
N ARG A 113 -3.41 4.82 -10.66
CA ARG A 113 -3.66 4.84 -9.23
C ARG A 113 -5.15 4.70 -8.91
N LEU A 114 -6.03 5.17 -9.80
CA LEU A 114 -7.48 5.12 -9.58
C LEU A 114 -8.12 3.94 -10.31
N TYR A 115 -9.20 3.41 -9.74
CA TYR A 115 -10.04 2.41 -10.39
C TYR A 115 -10.85 3.05 -11.51
N GLY A 116 -10.26 3.17 -12.71
CA GLY A 116 -10.89 3.85 -13.85
C GLY A 116 -12.29 3.33 -14.21
N HIS A 117 -12.61 2.07 -13.90
CA HIS A 117 -13.93 1.48 -14.13
C HIS A 117 -14.95 1.76 -13.01
N LEU A 118 -14.51 2.07 -11.77
CA LEU A 118 -15.43 2.39 -10.67
C LEU A 118 -15.80 3.88 -10.62
N VAL A 119 -14.88 4.76 -11.03
CA VAL A 119 -15.10 6.22 -10.98
C VAL A 119 -16.39 6.65 -11.68
N PRO A 120 -16.72 6.17 -12.90
CA PRO A 120 -17.96 6.54 -13.59
C PRO A 120 -19.24 6.02 -12.94
N HIS A 121 -19.16 5.07 -12.01
CA HIS A 121 -20.30 4.42 -11.38
C HIS A 121 -20.53 4.87 -9.93
N SER A 122 -19.68 5.77 -9.42
CA SER A 122 -19.72 6.25 -8.03
C SER A 122 -21.06 6.88 -7.63
N TRP A 123 -21.77 7.49 -8.58
CA TRP A 123 -23.09 8.12 -8.37
C TRP A 123 -24.25 7.12 -8.32
N LYS A 124 -24.09 5.90 -8.86
CA LYS A 124 -25.19 4.93 -9.05
C LYS A 124 -25.88 4.52 -7.74
N PHE A 125 -25.14 4.57 -6.63
CA PHE A 125 -25.63 4.19 -5.30
C PHE A 125 -25.53 5.32 -4.28
N ALA A 126 -25.28 6.57 -4.74
CA ALA A 126 -25.23 7.75 -3.89
C ALA A 126 -26.63 8.24 -3.50
N ASN A 127 -27.49 7.32 -3.04
CA ASN A 127 -28.85 7.60 -2.63
C ASN A 127 -28.88 8.06 -1.16
N THR A 128 -29.77 8.99 -0.83
CA THR A 128 -30.06 9.39 0.54
C THR A 128 -31.38 8.72 0.98
N PRO A 129 -31.45 8.12 2.19
CA PRO A 129 -32.72 7.57 2.69
C PRO A 129 -33.83 8.62 2.65
N ALA A 130 -35.02 8.23 2.21
CA ALA A 130 -36.17 9.12 2.20
C ALA A 130 -36.52 9.56 3.63
N LYS A 131 -36.97 10.80 3.79
CA LYS A 131 -37.46 11.30 5.08
C LYS A 131 -38.70 10.49 5.48
N GLU A 132 -38.66 9.82 6.63
CA GLU A 132 -39.83 9.14 7.16
C GLU A 132 -40.92 10.16 7.53
N SER A 133 -42.09 10.04 6.93
CA SER A 133 -43.28 10.83 7.25
C SER A 133 -44.08 10.11 8.33
N ASN A 134 -43.67 10.23 9.58
CA ASN A 134 -44.50 9.91 10.74
C ASN A 134 -44.38 11.06 11.76
N ILE A 135 -45.22 12.08 11.54
CA ILE A 135 -45.71 13.02 12.55
C ILE A 135 -47.23 13.05 12.36
#